data_AF-A0A4R8HVC1-F1
#
_entry.id   AF-A0A4R8HVC1-F1
#
_cell.length_a   1.000
_cell.length_b   1.000
_cell.length_c   1.000
_cell.angle_alpha   90.00
_cell.angle_beta   90.00
_cell.angle_gamma   90.00
#
_symmetry.space_group_name_H-M   'P 1'
#
loop_
_entity.id
_entity.type
_entity.pdbx_description
1 polymer ?
#
loop_
_entity_poly.entity_id
_entity_poly.type
_entity_poly.pdbx_seq_one_letter_code
_entity_poly.pdbx_strand_id
1 'polypeptide(L)'
;MMQIAEMLAPSGLDPMPLAGVAPSKAHERTLASYLLNRHRGAAAVRDILIADIRGFVDLGQSRAAADLLVVLTMLLARWPETRRRAPRPLAWDATGPTPCDA
;
A
#
# COMPACT_ATOMS: atom_id res chain seq x y z
N MET A 1 23.83 -32.64 7.29
CA MET A 1 22.63 -32.34 8.09
C MET A 1 21.67 -31.54 7.22
N MET A 2 20.59 -32.19 6.76
CA MET A 2 19.40 -31.56 6.18
C MET A 2 18.78 -30.57 7.16
N GLN A 3 18.04 -29.56 6.66
CA GLN A 3 16.67 -29.18 7.06
C GLN A 3 16.09 -28.26 5.97
N ILE A 4 15.47 -28.88 4.97
CA ILE A 4 14.02 -28.84 4.64
C ILE A 4 13.50 -27.46 4.19
N ALA A 5 13.30 -27.37 2.88
CA ALA A 5 12.48 -26.37 2.22
C ALA A 5 11.05 -26.49 2.76
N GLU A 6 10.62 -25.52 3.55
CA GLU A 6 9.20 -25.36 3.86
C GLU A 6 8.57 -24.46 2.78
N MET A 7 8.07 -25.18 1.79
CA MET A 7 7.17 -24.75 0.75
C MET A 7 5.90 -24.14 1.36
N LEU A 8 5.79 -22.81 1.32
CA LEU A 8 4.50 -22.13 1.40
C LEU A 8 4.02 -21.87 -0.04
N ALA A 9 2.84 -22.37 -0.36
CA ALA A 9 2.20 -22.28 -1.68
C ALA A 9 2.18 -20.83 -2.23
N PRO A 10 2.32 -20.64 -3.56
CA PRO A 10 2.03 -19.37 -4.18
C PRO A 10 0.51 -19.17 -4.20
N SER A 11 -0.05 -18.65 -3.11
CA SER A 11 -1.32 -17.92 -3.20
C SER A 11 -1.05 -16.75 -4.15
N GLY A 12 -1.57 -16.87 -5.37
CA GLY A 12 -1.23 -16.07 -6.55
C GLY A 12 -1.59 -14.59 -6.47
N LEU A 13 -0.92 -13.88 -5.59
CA LEU A 13 -0.64 -12.46 -5.64
C LEU A 13 0.71 -12.30 -4.95
N ASP A 14 1.80 -12.55 -5.68
CA ASP A 14 3.10 -12.03 -5.27
C ASP A 14 2.88 -10.53 -5.03
N PRO A 15 3.07 -10.00 -3.81
CA PRO A 15 2.99 -8.57 -3.59
C PRO A 15 4.15 -8.00 -4.38
N MET A 16 3.88 -7.65 -5.65
CA MET A 16 4.87 -7.14 -6.59
C MET A 16 5.75 -6.18 -5.80
N PRO A 17 7.06 -6.47 -5.67
CA PRO A 17 7.91 -5.66 -4.83
C PRO A 17 8.07 -4.32 -5.51
N LEU A 18 7.17 -3.39 -5.18
CA LEU A 18 7.50 -1.96 -5.17
C LEU A 18 8.72 -1.70 -4.26
N ALA A 19 9.20 -2.72 -3.53
CA ALA A 19 10.43 -2.77 -2.76
C ALA A 19 11.74 -2.67 -3.58
N GLY A 20 11.70 -2.64 -4.92
CA GLY A 20 12.90 -2.60 -5.76
C GLY A 20 13.42 -1.20 -6.14
N VAL A 21 12.61 -0.15 -6.03
CA VAL A 21 13.00 1.19 -6.49
C VAL A 21 13.48 2.03 -5.31
N ALA A 22 14.79 2.22 -5.22
CA ALA A 22 15.37 3.14 -4.25
C ALA A 22 14.80 4.56 -4.47
N PRO A 23 14.37 5.25 -3.40
CA PRO A 23 13.98 6.65 -3.48
C PRO A 23 15.07 7.50 -4.16
N SER A 24 14.65 8.42 -5.02
CA SER A 24 15.54 9.37 -5.68
C SER A 24 15.23 10.79 -5.23
N LYS A 25 16.12 11.75 -5.52
CA LYS A 25 15.87 13.18 -5.26
C LYS A 25 14.59 13.69 -5.97
N ALA A 26 14.19 13.08 -7.08
CA ALA A 26 12.93 13.43 -7.74
C ALA A 26 11.71 13.01 -6.90
N HIS A 27 11.76 11.82 -6.28
CA HIS A 27 10.72 11.35 -5.36
C HIS A 27 10.64 12.23 -4.10
N GLU A 28 11.79 12.66 -3.56
CA GLU A 28 11.83 13.59 -2.43
C GLU A 28 11.17 14.94 -2.75
N ARG A 29 11.47 15.53 -3.92
CA ARG A 29 10.84 16.78 -4.37
C ARG A 29 9.33 16.62 -4.59
N THR A 30 8.94 15.48 -5.14
CA THR A 30 7.53 15.15 -5.34
C THR A 30 6.82 15.07 -3.99
N LEU A 31 7.38 14.32 -3.03
CA LEU A 31 6.86 14.25 -1.67
C LEU A 31 6.76 15.65 -1.02
N ALA A 32 7.78 16.49 -1.17
CA ALA A 32 7.76 17.86 -0.64
C ALA A 32 6.60 18.70 -1.22
N SER A 33 6.28 18.53 -2.50
CA SER A 33 5.14 19.21 -3.14
C SER A 33 3.80 18.76 -2.55
N TYR A 34 3.63 17.45 -2.30
CA TYR A 34 2.44 16.94 -1.61
C TYR A 34 2.34 17.42 -0.16
N LEU A 35 3.48 17.54 0.53
CA LEU A 35 3.53 18.02 1.92
C LEU A 35 3.15 19.51 2.08
N LEU A 36 3.02 20.29 0.99
CA LEU A 36 2.39 21.61 1.05
C LEU A 36 0.93 21.53 1.56
N ASN A 37 0.28 20.38 1.37
CA ASN A 37 -1.06 20.09 1.86
C ASN A 37 -1.09 19.58 3.32
N ARG A 38 0.06 19.52 4.02
CA ARG A 38 0.16 18.96 5.38
C ARG A 38 -0.73 19.65 6.42
N HIS A 39 -1.08 20.92 6.20
CA HIS A 39 -2.03 21.65 7.05
C HIS A 39 -3.41 20.96 7.14
N ARG A 40 -3.75 20.07 6.18
CA ARG A 40 -4.98 19.25 6.18
C ARG A 40 -4.83 17.91 6.91
N GLY A 41 -3.63 17.61 7.43
CA GLY A 41 -3.29 16.35 8.08
C GLY A 41 -2.64 15.34 7.13
N ALA A 42 -1.83 14.45 7.70
CA ALA A 42 -1.04 13.49 6.91
C ALA A 42 -1.91 12.41 6.23
N ALA A 43 -3.08 12.09 6.80
CA ALA A 43 -4.08 11.24 6.16
C ALA A 43 -4.66 11.87 4.88
N ALA A 44 -4.88 13.19 4.87
CA ALA A 44 -5.34 13.90 3.68
C ALA A 44 -4.27 13.87 2.57
N VAL A 45 -3.00 14.07 2.92
CA VAL A 45 -1.88 13.97 1.96
C VAL A 45 -1.82 12.57 1.33
N ARG A 46 -2.00 11.51 2.13
CA ARG A 46 -2.09 10.13 1.64
C ARG A 46 -3.26 9.96 0.67
N ASP A 47 -4.44 10.46 1.02
CA ASP A 47 -5.64 10.27 0.19
C ASP A 47 -5.53 11.01 -1.14
N ILE A 48 -4.90 12.19 -1.18
CA ILE A 48 -4.56 12.90 -2.43
C ILE A 48 -3.60 12.05 -3.29
N LEU A 49 -2.52 11.53 -2.71
CA LEU A 49 -1.58 10.65 -3.43
C LEU A 49 -2.28 9.42 -4.03
N ILE A 50 -3.15 8.76 -3.27
CA ILE A 50 -3.91 7.60 -3.75
C ILE A 50 -4.84 7.99 -4.90
N ALA A 51 -5.49 9.15 -4.83
CA ALA A 51 -6.36 9.64 -5.90
C ALA A 51 -5.55 9.90 -7.19
N ASP A 52 -4.39 10.54 -7.08
CA ASP A 52 -3.52 10.81 -8.22
C ASP A 52 -2.96 9.52 -8.84
N ILE A 53 -2.54 8.54 -8.02
CA ILE A 53 -2.10 7.23 -8.50
C ILE A 53 -3.19 6.59 -9.36
N ARG A 54 -4.44 6.57 -8.86
CA ARG A 54 -5.59 6.02 -9.61
C ARG A 54 -5.82 6.79 -10.90
N GLY A 55 -5.79 8.12 -10.85
CA GLY A 55 -5.91 8.97 -12.02
C GLY A 55 -4.84 8.66 -13.08
N PHE A 56 -3.59 8.47 -12.70
CA PHE A 56 -2.53 8.10 -13.65
C PHE A 56 -2.70 6.69 -14.21
N VAL A 57 -3.18 5.73 -13.41
CA VAL A 57 -3.52 4.39 -13.90
C VAL A 57 -4.64 4.46 -14.94
N ASP A 58 -5.71 5.20 -14.65
CA ASP A 58 -6.87 5.35 -15.55
C ASP A 58 -6.47 6.04 -16.87
N LEU A 59 -5.47 6.92 -16.83
CA LEU A 59 -4.89 7.59 -18.00
C LEU A 59 -3.82 6.74 -18.73
N GLY A 60 -3.54 5.52 -18.26
CA GLY A 60 -2.50 4.65 -18.84
C GLY A 60 -1.06 5.10 -18.56
N GLN A 61 -0.86 6.09 -17.70
CA GLN A 61 0.44 6.67 -17.32
C GLN A 61 1.14 5.81 -16.26
N SER A 62 1.43 4.56 -16.62
CA SER A 62 1.94 3.53 -15.69
C SER A 62 3.25 3.93 -14.99
N ARG A 63 4.13 4.66 -15.67
CA ARG A 63 5.39 5.15 -15.08
C ARG A 63 5.15 6.20 -13.99
N ALA A 64 4.26 7.17 -14.25
CA ALA A 64 3.93 8.19 -13.26
C ALA A 64 3.24 7.58 -12.03
N ALA A 65 2.34 6.61 -12.24
CA ALA A 65 1.72 5.87 -11.15
C ALA A 65 2.76 5.11 -10.31
N ALA A 66 3.74 4.46 -10.94
CA ALA A 66 4.82 3.77 -10.24
C ALA A 66 5.71 4.73 -9.44
N ASP A 67 6.07 5.88 -9.99
CA ASP A 67 6.85 6.91 -9.26
C ASP A 67 6.08 7.40 -8.02
N LEU A 68 4.76 7.60 -8.13
CA LEU A 68 3.93 7.98 -6.98
C LEU A 68 3.77 6.88 -5.94
N LEU A 69 3.84 5.59 -6.32
CA LEU A 69 3.85 4.50 -5.36
C LEU A 69 5.13 4.50 -4.50
N VAL A 70 6.27 4.89 -5.06
CA VAL A 70 7.51 5.11 -4.29
C VAL A 70 7.31 6.27 -3.32
N VAL A 71 6.73 7.39 -3.78
CA VAL A 71 6.44 8.56 -2.93
C VAL A 71 5.46 8.21 -1.80
N LEU A 72 4.43 7.42 -2.07
CA LEU A 72 3.50 6.91 -1.05
C LEU A 72 4.23 6.05 -0.02
N THR A 73 5.12 5.16 -0.46
CA THR A 73 5.92 4.33 0.43
C THR A 73 6.81 5.17 1.35
N MET A 74 7.44 6.23 0.81
CA MET A 74 8.21 7.20 1.61
C MET A 74 7.34 7.92 2.65
N LEU A 75 6.13 8.35 2.29
CA LEU A 75 5.19 8.98 3.22
C LEU A 75 4.84 8.03 4.36
N LEU A 76 4.45 6.78 4.04
CA LEU A 76 4.03 5.78 5.02
C LEU A 76 5.18 5.32 5.93
N ALA A 77 6.42 5.35 5.44
CA ALA A 77 7.60 5.07 6.25
C ALA A 77 7.88 6.20 7.25
N ARG A 78 7.63 7.46 6.86
CA ARG A 78 7.89 8.63 7.70
C ARG A 78 6.77 8.94 8.70
N TRP A 79 5.52 8.61 8.37
CA TRP A 79 4.35 8.79 9.23
C TRP A 79 3.52 7.50 9.28
N PRO A 80 3.91 6.51 10.08
CA PRO A 80 3.22 5.21 10.14
C PRO A 80 1.76 5.32 10.59
N GLU A 81 1.37 6.37 11.32
CA GLU A 81 -0.01 6.68 11.68
C GLU A 81 -0.90 6.97 10.46
N THR A 82 -0.31 7.29 9.30
CA THR A 82 -1.04 7.44 8.04
C THR A 82 -1.34 6.11 7.37
N ARG A 83 -0.81 4.98 7.83
CA ARG A 83 -1.28 3.69 7.31
C ARG A 83 -2.76 3.57 7.66
N ARG A 84 -3.63 3.27 6.69
CA ARG A 84 -5.00 2.89 7.04
C ARG A 84 -4.88 1.74 8.01
N ARG A 85 -5.40 1.90 9.23
CA ARG A 85 -5.76 0.74 10.02
C ARG A 85 -6.72 -0.05 9.14
N ALA A 86 -6.37 -1.28 8.81
CA ALA A 86 -7.34 -2.19 8.24
C ALA A 86 -8.59 -2.11 9.13
N PRO A 87 -9.82 -2.11 8.55
CA PRO A 87 -10.99 -2.36 9.37
C PRO A 87 -10.65 -3.59 10.22
N ARG A 88 -10.74 -3.46 11.56
CA ARG A 88 -10.70 -4.64 12.41
C ARG A 88 -11.69 -5.63 11.79
N PRO A 89 -11.33 -6.89 11.52
CA PRO A 89 -12.24 -7.84 10.91
C PRO A 89 -13.57 -7.72 11.65
N LEU A 90 -14.59 -7.24 10.95
CA LEU A 90 -15.90 -7.10 11.53
C LEU A 90 -16.32 -8.54 11.82
N ALA A 91 -16.73 -8.82 13.06
CA ALA A 91 -16.93 -10.17 13.59
C ALA A 91 -18.02 -11.01 12.87
N TRP A 92 -18.51 -10.61 11.69
CA TRP A 92 -19.49 -11.36 10.90
C TRP A 92 -18.90 -12.63 10.27
N ASP A 93 -17.57 -12.74 10.13
CA ASP A 93 -16.90 -13.98 9.70
C ASP A 93 -16.91 -15.09 10.77
N ALA A 94 -17.24 -14.78 12.04
CA ALA A 94 -17.27 -15.74 13.13
C ALA A 94 -18.62 -16.47 13.29
N THR A 95 -19.60 -16.15 12.44
CA THR A 95 -20.98 -16.67 12.49
C THR A 95 -21.42 -17.30 11.18
N GLY A 96 -20.52 -18.00 10.49
CA GLY A 96 -20.96 -19.01 9.52
C GLY A 96 -21.63 -20.16 10.28
N PRO A 97 -22.79 -20.68 9.85
CA PRO A 97 -23.40 -21.83 10.51
C PRO A 97 -22.46 -23.02 10.41
N THR A 98 -22.14 -23.64 11.55
CA THR A 98 -21.55 -24.98 11.58
C THR A 98 -22.45 -25.90 10.75
N PRO A 99 -21.92 -26.59 9.72
CA PRO A 99 -22.72 -27.55 8.96
C PRO A 99 -23.21 -28.60 9.95
N CYS A 100 -24.54 -28.80 9.97
CA CYS A 100 -25.21 -29.76 10.84
C CYS A 100 -24.53 -31.13 10.70
N ASP A 101 -24.20 -31.72 11.85
CA ASP A 101 -23.74 -33.11 11.97
C ASP A 101 -24.70 -34.03 11.20
N ALA A 102 -24.12 -34.81 10.29
CA ALA A 102 -24.76 -35.86 9.52
C ALA A 102 -24.87 -37.16 10.31
#